data_AF-X1BQ01-F1
#
_entry.id   AF-X1BQ01-F1
#
_cell.length_a   1.000
_cell.length_b   1.000
_cell.length_c   1.000
_cell.angle_alpha   90.00
_cell.angle_beta   90.00
_cell.angle_gamma   90.00
#
_symmetry.space_group_name_H-M   'P 1'
#
loop_
_entity.id
_entity.type
_entity.pdbx_description
1 polymer ?
#
loop_
_entity_poly.entity_id
_entity_poly.type
_entity_poly.pdbx_seq_one_letter_code
_entity_poly.pdbx_strand_id
1 'polypeptide(L)'
;MKKLTHKELTIIGKKWLKNQGGKRWSCGVIFTELVTMGAETPDIMGLASHSSTLIEVKASRTDFLRDKKKSFRRYPEMGMGGYRFYLCPTNIIKEKDLPEKWGLVYVNEKGKPRIIINQSI
;
A
#
# COMPACT_ATOMS: atom_id res chain seq x y z
N MET A 1 -12.57 16.57 -11.50
CA MET A 1 -11.89 15.83 -10.40
C MET A 1 -10.41 15.72 -10.72
N LYS A 2 -9.52 16.12 -9.79
CA LYS A 2 -8.07 15.98 -9.99
C LYS A 2 -7.71 14.49 -9.94
N LYS A 3 -7.18 13.95 -11.04
CA LYS A 3 -6.68 12.57 -11.08
C LYS A 3 -5.31 12.53 -10.41
N LEU A 4 -5.23 11.91 -9.23
CA LEU A 4 -3.95 11.72 -8.55
C LEU A 4 -3.10 10.71 -9.32
N THR A 5 -1.88 11.11 -9.62
CA THR A 5 -0.89 10.24 -10.27
C THR A 5 -0.34 9.21 -9.29
N HIS A 6 0.22 8.11 -9.81
CA HIS A 6 0.91 7.12 -8.99
C HIS A 6 2.01 7.79 -8.14
N LYS A 7 2.84 8.65 -8.74
CA LYS A 7 3.91 9.38 -8.03
C LYS A 7 3.39 10.25 -6.88
N GLU A 8 2.30 11.00 -7.10
CA GLU A 8 1.66 11.80 -6.03
C GLU A 8 1.16 10.90 -4.89
N LEU A 9 0.50 9.79 -5.22
CA LEU A 9 0.01 8.82 -4.25
C LEU A 9 1.16 8.15 -3.47
N THR A 10 2.28 7.83 -4.11
CA THR A 10 3.48 7.28 -3.47
C THR A 10 4.07 8.25 -2.45
N ILE A 11 4.14 9.54 -2.80
CA ILE A 11 4.59 10.60 -1.86
C ILE A 11 3.63 10.72 -0.67
N ILE A 12 2.31 10.67 -0.92
CA ILE A 12 1.29 10.71 0.14
C ILE A 12 1.41 9.47 1.04
N GLY A 13 1.56 8.29 0.46
CA GLY A 13 1.73 7.03 1.18
C GLY A 13 2.98 7.00 2.04
N LYS A 14 4.11 7.51 1.53
CA LYS A 14 5.35 7.65 2.31
C LYS A 14 5.15 8.53 3.54
N LYS A 15 4.54 9.71 3.35
CA LYS A 15 4.25 10.65 4.46
C LYS A 15 3.26 10.04 5.45
N TRP A 16 2.24 9.35 4.95
CA TRP A 16 1.27 8.64 5.79
C TRP A 16 1.95 7.56 6.63
N LEU A 17 2.79 6.71 6.03
CA LEU A 17 3.50 5.65 6.74
C LEU A 17 4.50 6.21 7.76
N LYS A 18 5.13 7.35 7.48
CA LYS A 18 6.05 8.02 8.41
C LYS A 18 5.33 8.60 9.63
N ASN A 19 4.21 9.28 9.41
CA ASN A 19 3.60 10.16 10.42
C ASN A 19 2.33 9.57 11.06
N GLN A 20 1.60 8.74 10.33
CA GLN A 20 0.19 8.47 10.55
C GLN A 20 -0.23 7.04 10.18
N GLY A 21 0.68 6.07 10.10
CA GLY A 21 0.37 4.65 9.81
C GLY A 21 -0.51 3.96 10.88
N GLY A 22 -1.47 4.66 11.47
CA GLY A 22 -2.31 4.21 12.56
C GLY A 22 -1.57 4.07 13.88
N LYS A 23 -0.55 4.91 14.18
CA LYS A 23 0.36 4.85 15.36
C LYS A 23 1.14 3.52 15.56
N ARG A 24 0.65 2.43 14.99
CA ARG A 24 1.10 1.06 15.12
C ARG A 24 1.98 0.63 13.95
N TRP A 25 1.69 1.13 12.74
CA TRP A 25 2.44 0.84 11.52
C TRP A 25 3.40 1.95 11.13
N SER A 26 3.65 2.93 12.01
CA SER A 26 4.60 3.99 11.71
C SER A 26 6.01 3.43 11.57
N CYS A 27 6.64 3.69 10.44
CA CYS A 27 8.00 3.22 10.14
C CYS A 27 9.00 4.38 10.18
N GLY A 28 10.14 4.16 10.83
CA GLY A 28 11.21 5.16 10.94
C GLY A 28 12.05 5.25 9.66
N VAL A 29 12.22 4.13 8.97
CA VAL A 29 12.93 4.03 7.69
C VAL A 29 11.94 3.67 6.60
N ILE A 30 11.91 4.42 5.50
CA ILE A 30 10.96 4.20 4.41
C ILE A 30 11.66 4.37 3.06
N PHE A 31 11.57 3.33 2.24
CA PHE A 31 12.00 3.30 0.85
C PHE A 31 10.78 3.49 -0.07
N THR A 32 11.01 4.12 -1.22
CA THR A 32 10.02 4.26 -2.29
C THR A 32 10.65 3.81 -3.59
N GLU A 33 9.88 3.15 -4.46
CA GLU A 33 10.35 2.68 -5.77
C GLU A 33 11.60 1.77 -5.66
N LEU A 34 11.60 0.87 -4.66
CA LEU A 34 12.74 0.01 -4.36
C LEU A 34 12.84 -1.10 -5.40
N VAL A 35 13.81 -1.01 -6.31
CA VAL A 35 14.14 -2.08 -7.24
C VAL A 35 14.77 -3.23 -6.47
N THR A 36 14.17 -4.42 -6.55
CA THR A 36 14.69 -5.63 -5.92
C THR A 36 15.04 -6.68 -6.98
N MET A 37 15.92 -7.61 -6.63
CA MET A 37 16.12 -8.83 -7.44
C MET A 37 15.00 -9.87 -7.23
N GLY A 38 14.09 -9.63 -6.29
CA GLY A 38 12.99 -10.53 -5.97
C GLY A 38 11.84 -10.43 -6.96
N ALA A 39 10.84 -11.29 -6.78
CA ALA A 39 9.63 -11.26 -7.61
C ALA A 39 8.78 -9.99 -7.42
N GLU A 40 8.98 -9.26 -6.30
CA GLU A 40 8.20 -8.07 -5.94
C GLU A 40 9.09 -6.82 -5.84
N THR A 41 8.68 -5.76 -6.52
CA THR A 41 9.23 -4.40 -6.38
C THR A 41 8.16 -3.56 -5.71
N PRO A 42 8.26 -3.27 -4.40
CA PRO A 42 7.22 -2.52 -3.70
C PRO A 42 7.27 -1.04 -4.06
N ASP A 43 6.09 -0.42 -4.20
CA ASP A 43 5.99 1.03 -4.40
C ASP A 43 6.52 1.78 -3.16
N ILE A 44 6.19 1.28 -1.97
CA ILE A 44 6.67 1.80 -0.68
C ILE A 44 6.96 0.63 0.25
N MET A 45 8.13 0.67 0.90
CA MET A 45 8.51 -0.30 1.93
C MET A 45 8.99 0.45 3.18
N GLY A 46 8.32 0.24 4.31
CA GLY A 46 8.68 0.80 5.60
C GLY A 46 9.23 -0.25 6.54
N LEU A 47 10.23 0.13 7.34
CA LEU A 47 10.80 -0.68 8.43
C LEU A 47 10.66 0.05 9.77
N ALA A 48 10.27 -0.72 10.79
CA ALA A 48 10.26 -0.35 12.19
C ALA A 48 10.95 -1.45 13.02
N SER A 49 11.13 -1.21 14.32
CA SER A 49 11.92 -2.09 15.21
C SER A 49 11.57 -3.58 15.11
N HIS A 50 10.28 -3.93 14.92
CA HIS A 50 9.82 -5.32 14.88
C HIS A 50 8.78 -5.55 13.78
N SER A 51 8.75 -4.69 12.76
CA SER A 51 7.77 -4.79 11.69
C SER A 51 8.26 -4.19 10.38
N SER A 52 7.76 -4.76 9.29
CA SER A 52 7.93 -4.22 7.95
C SER A 52 6.56 -4.03 7.31
N THR A 53 6.36 -2.90 6.64
CA THR A 53 5.09 -2.54 6.02
C THR A 53 5.31 -2.27 4.54
N LEU A 54 4.62 -3.04 3.70
CA LEU A 54 4.56 -2.85 2.27
C LEU A 54 3.29 -2.06 1.91
N ILE A 55 3.42 -1.04 1.06
CA ILE A 55 2.27 -0.34 0.48
C ILE A 55 2.37 -0.42 -1.04
N GLU A 56 1.28 -0.87 -1.65
CA GLU A 56 1.08 -0.94 -3.09
C GLU A 56 0.10 0.12 -3.55
N VAL A 57 0.57 0.99 -4.44
CA VAL A 57 -0.12 2.18 -4.89
C VAL A 57 -0.83 1.91 -6.20
N LYS A 58 -2.15 2.08 -6.22
CA LYS A 58 -2.96 1.87 -7.43
C LYS A 58 -3.70 3.16 -7.80
N ALA A 59 -3.30 3.77 -8.92
CA ALA A 59 -3.95 4.98 -9.43
C ALA A 59 -5.25 4.69 -10.19
N SER A 60 -5.44 3.45 -10.66
CA SER A 60 -6.63 3.03 -11.37
C SER A 60 -7.08 1.61 -11.00
N ARG A 61 -8.34 1.29 -11.32
CA ARG A 61 -8.90 -0.05 -11.12
C ARG A 61 -8.15 -1.09 -11.95
N THR A 62 -7.77 -0.73 -13.17
CA THR A 62 -7.03 -1.62 -14.08
C THR A 62 -5.66 -1.97 -13.50
N ASP A 63 -4.97 -1.02 -12.87
CA ASP A 63 -3.67 -1.27 -12.22
C ASP A 63 -3.82 -2.29 -11.08
N PHE A 64 -4.89 -2.14 -10.27
CA PHE A 64 -5.20 -3.09 -9.22
C PHE A 64 -5.49 -4.51 -9.76
N LEU A 65 -6.29 -4.63 -10.83
CA LEU A 65 -6.62 -5.92 -11.41
C LEU A 65 -5.40 -6.62 -12.04
N ARG A 66 -4.44 -5.88 -12.58
CA ARG A 66 -3.16 -6.44 -13.05
C ARG A 66 -2.31 -6.93 -11.87
N ASP A 67 -2.22 -6.15 -10.80
CA ASP A 67 -1.48 -6.52 -9.60
C ASP A 67 -2.02 -7.79 -8.94
N LYS A 68 -3.34 -7.93 -8.87
CA LYS A 68 -4.02 -9.11 -8.31
C LYS A 68 -3.65 -10.43 -9.01
N LYS A 69 -3.16 -10.38 -10.26
CA LYS A 69 -2.73 -11.57 -11.02
C LYS A 69 -1.30 -12.01 -10.72
N LYS A 70 -0.51 -11.23 -9.97
CA LYS A 70 0.87 -11.59 -9.64
C LYS A 70 0.89 -12.84 -8.74
N SER A 71 1.84 -13.74 -8.98
CA SER A 71 1.93 -15.04 -8.31
C SER A 71 2.00 -14.92 -6.78
N PHE A 72 2.77 -13.97 -6.25
CA PHE A 72 2.91 -13.70 -4.81
C PHE A 72 1.70 -13.02 -4.16
N ARG A 73 0.63 -12.71 -4.93
CA ARG A 73 -0.69 -12.38 -4.36
C ARG A 73 -1.53 -13.62 -4.06
N ARG A 74 -1.25 -14.74 -4.74
CA ARG A 74 -1.84 -16.05 -4.47
C ARG A 74 -1.09 -16.81 -3.37
N TYR A 75 0.21 -16.57 -3.26
CA TYR A 75 1.13 -17.19 -2.30
C TYR A 75 1.74 -16.11 -1.41
N PRO A 76 1.01 -15.62 -0.38
CA PRO A 76 1.44 -14.50 0.45
C PRO A 76 2.81 -14.70 1.10
N GLU A 77 3.19 -15.94 1.40
CA GLU A 77 4.48 -16.35 1.97
C GLU A 77 5.68 -16.01 1.06
N MET A 78 5.44 -15.83 -0.24
CA MET A 78 6.45 -15.41 -1.22
C MET A 78 6.52 -13.88 -1.39
N GLY A 79 5.59 -13.15 -0.77
CA GLY A 79 5.49 -11.68 -0.84
C GLY A 79 6.25 -10.98 0.28
N MET A 80 6.51 -9.69 0.10
CA MET A 80 7.26 -8.87 1.06
C MET A 80 6.34 -8.20 2.10
N GLY A 81 6.94 -7.77 3.22
CA GLY A 81 6.26 -7.03 4.29
C GLY A 81 5.45 -7.93 5.23
N GLY A 82 5.64 -7.74 6.54
CA GLY A 82 4.79 -8.34 7.57
C GLY A 82 3.39 -7.74 7.60
N TYR A 83 3.30 -6.46 7.26
CA TYR A 83 2.06 -5.72 7.05
C TYR A 83 1.95 -5.25 5.60
N ARG A 84 0.75 -5.22 5.06
CA ARG A 84 0.48 -5.00 3.63
C ARG A 84 -0.74 -4.14 3.44
N PHE A 85 -0.58 -3.05 2.70
CA PHE A 85 -1.66 -2.12 2.40
C PHE A 85 -1.74 -1.85 0.91
N TYR A 86 -2.96 -1.72 0.40
CA TYR A 86 -3.20 -0.98 -0.81
C TYR A 86 -3.47 0.49 -0.49
N LEU A 87 -2.93 1.39 -1.29
CA LEU A 87 -3.22 2.81 -1.24
C LEU A 87 -3.72 3.28 -2.61
N CYS A 88 -4.90 3.88 -2.64
CA CYS A 88 -5.51 4.31 -3.90
C CYS A 88 -6.42 5.53 -3.70
N PRO A 89 -6.79 6.24 -4.80
CA PRO A 89 -7.88 7.19 -4.74
C PRO A 89 -9.17 6.51 -4.25
N THR A 90 -10.05 7.31 -3.65
CA THR A 90 -11.32 6.83 -3.08
C THR A 90 -12.11 6.00 -4.11
N ASN A 91 -12.65 4.85 -3.68
CA ASN A 91 -13.48 3.92 -4.46
C ASN A 91 -12.80 3.18 -5.64
N ILE A 92 -11.47 3.27 -5.82
CA ILE A 92 -10.76 2.51 -6.86
C ILE A 92 -10.73 1.01 -6.53
N ILE A 93 -10.38 0.66 -5.30
CA ILE A 93 -10.41 -0.72 -4.79
C ILE A 93 -11.59 -0.80 -3.83
N LYS A 94 -12.51 -1.76 -3.99
CA LYS A 94 -13.59 -1.95 -3.02
C LYS A 94 -13.12 -2.97 -1.98
N GLU A 95 -13.63 -2.86 -0.76
CA GLU A 95 -13.27 -3.74 0.35
C GLU A 95 -13.46 -5.22 0.00
N LYS A 96 -14.56 -5.56 -0.68
CA LYS A 96 -14.83 -6.93 -1.15
C LYS A 96 -13.84 -7.49 -2.17
N ASP A 97 -13.05 -6.63 -2.82
CA ASP A 97 -12.07 -7.06 -3.81
C ASP A 97 -10.69 -7.31 -3.20
N LEU A 98 -10.50 -6.84 -1.95
CA LEU A 98 -9.26 -6.84 -1.22
C LEU A 98 -8.84 -8.28 -0.88
N PRO A 99 -7.57 -8.67 -1.12
CA PRO A 99 -7.09 -9.97 -0.68
C PRO A 99 -7.14 -10.07 0.85
N GLU A 100 -7.25 -11.30 1.37
CA GLU A 100 -7.19 -11.53 2.81
C GLU A 100 -5.91 -10.98 3.42
N LYS A 101 -6.01 -10.46 4.66
CA LYS A 101 -4.88 -9.90 5.40
C LYS A 101 -4.22 -8.73 4.67
N TRP A 102 -4.97 -7.93 3.91
CA TRP A 102 -4.50 -6.63 3.40
C TRP A 102 -5.28 -5.51 4.07
N GLY A 103 -4.61 -4.39 4.30
CA GLY A 103 -5.24 -3.14 4.66
C GLY A 103 -5.54 -2.29 3.43
N LEU A 104 -6.40 -1.29 3.60
CA LEU A 104 -6.79 -0.38 2.53
C LEU A 104 -6.77 1.06 3.03
N VAL A 105 -6.04 1.91 2.32
CA VAL A 105 -5.98 3.35 2.56
C VAL A 105 -6.52 4.08 1.34
N TYR A 106 -7.56 4.90 1.55
CA TYR A 106 -8.04 5.81 0.53
C TYR A 106 -7.38 7.17 0.64
N VAL A 107 -7.07 7.74 -0.51
CA VAL A 107 -6.70 9.15 -0.64
C VAL A 107 -7.87 9.88 -1.29
N ASN A 108 -8.37 10.93 -0.63
CA ASN A 108 -9.42 11.77 -1.20
C ASN A 108 -8.85 12.78 -2.20
N GLU A 109 -9.71 13.54 -2.87
CA GLU A 109 -9.31 14.53 -3.88
C GLU A 109 -8.40 15.64 -3.34
N LYS A 110 -8.42 15.88 -2.02
CA LYS A 110 -7.55 16.85 -1.33
C LYS A 110 -6.20 16.24 -0.93
N GLY A 111 -5.89 15.01 -1.36
CA GLY A 111 -4.66 14.31 -1.02
C GLY A 111 -4.58 13.82 0.42
N LYS A 112 -5.71 13.74 1.14
CA LYS A 112 -5.73 13.29 2.54
C LYS A 112 -5.96 11.77 2.60
N PRO A 113 -5.02 11.00 3.20
CA PRO A 113 -5.15 9.57 3.39
C PRO A 113 -6.09 9.23 4.56
N ARG A 114 -6.88 8.16 4.43
CA ARG A 114 -7.74 7.60 5.46
C ARG A 114 -7.73 6.07 5.38
N ILE A 115 -7.52 5.41 6.52
CA ILE A 115 -7.62 3.95 6.62
C ILE A 115 -9.09 3.56 6.51
N ILE A 116 -9.37 2.59 5.65
CA ILE A 116 -10.69 2.01 5.43
C ILE A 116 -10.75 0.62 6.02
N ILE A 117 -9.77 -0.22 5.67
CA ILE A 117 -9.56 -1.54 6.26
C ILE A 117 -8.22 -1.52 6.99
N ASN A 118 -8.24 -1.86 8.26
CA ASN A 118 -7.03 -2.09 9.03
C ASN A 118 -6.62 -3.56 8.88
N GLN A 119 -5.32 -3.86 8.92
CA GLN A 119 -4.90 -5.25 9.09
C GLN A 119 -5.13 -5.68 10.54
N SER A 120 -5.85 -6.77 10.71
CA SER A 120 -5.87 -7.54 11.97
C SER A 120 -4.66 -8.48 11.98
N ILE A 121 -4.10 -8.72 13.18
CA ILE A 121 -3.06 -9.73 13.43
C ILE A 121 -3.69 -11.11 13.37
#